data_AF-A0A948ZM63-F1
#
_entry.id   AF-A0A948ZM63-F1
#
_cell.length_a   1.000
_cell.length_b   1.000
_cell.length_c   1.000
_cell.angle_alpha   90.00
_cell.angle_beta   90.00
_cell.angle_gamma   90.00
#
_symmetry.space_group_name_H-M   'P 1'
#
loop_
_entity.id
_entity.type
_entity.pdbx_description
1 polymer ?
#
loop_
_entity_poly.entity_id
_entity_poly.type
_entity_poly.pdbx_seq_one_letter_code
_entity_poly.pdbx_strand_id
1 'polypeptide(L)'
;MMLKFKVDENLPTEAAGLLAGAGHDAVTVRNQRMVGQSDTNVAAVCRHEGRVVVTLDLDFADIRAYPPADFAGIIVLRLTLLDKFHVLSVLQRLLPVLEHEPLVDKENGTGLITPIIRPVPFFSRFSVLNRTSRGSRVRRLVVVGQVRRVVSLGAITR
;
A
#
# COMPACT_ATOMS: atom_id res chain seq x y z
N MET A 1 -7.09 1.25 14.98
CA MET A 1 -8.20 1.94 14.27
C MET A 1 -8.72 0.99 13.21
N MET A 2 -10.04 0.95 12.96
CA MET A 2 -10.62 0.09 11.92
C MET A 2 -10.64 0.83 10.57
N LEU A 3 -9.86 0.35 9.61
CA LEU A 3 -9.82 0.86 8.23
C LEU A 3 -10.74 0.03 7.33
N LYS A 4 -11.14 0.62 6.19
CA LYS A 4 -11.85 -0.09 5.13
C LYS A 4 -10.94 -0.31 3.93
N PHE A 5 -10.90 -1.53 3.41
CA PHE A 5 -10.06 -1.92 2.29
C PHE A 5 -10.91 -2.42 1.11
N LYS A 6 -10.40 -2.14 -0.09
CA LYS A 6 -10.76 -2.78 -1.33
C LYS A 6 -9.56 -3.59 -1.80
N VAL A 7 -9.72 -4.91 -1.89
CA VAL A 7 -8.69 -5.80 -2.44
C VAL A 7 -8.99 -6.00 -3.92
N ASP A 8 -8.04 -5.63 -4.76
CA ASP A 8 -8.17 -5.72 -6.20
C ASP A 8 -8.24 -7.17 -6.71
N GLU A 9 -8.70 -7.36 -7.94
CA GLU A 9 -8.89 -8.69 -8.55
C GLU A 9 -7.58 -9.42 -8.85
N ASN A 10 -6.47 -8.68 -8.97
CA ASN A 10 -5.13 -9.23 -9.14
C ASN A 10 -4.54 -9.82 -7.85
N LEU A 11 -5.21 -9.67 -6.70
CA LEU A 11 -4.80 -10.23 -5.42
C LEU A 11 -5.58 -11.50 -5.05
N PRO A 12 -4.97 -12.42 -4.28
CA PRO A 12 -5.68 -13.57 -3.71
C PRO A 12 -6.87 -13.13 -2.84
N THR A 13 -7.98 -13.86 -2.89
CA THR A 13 -9.18 -13.52 -2.08
C THR A 13 -8.91 -13.60 -0.57
N GLU A 14 -7.93 -14.41 -0.16
CA GLU A 14 -7.48 -14.52 1.23
C GLU A 14 -6.83 -13.23 1.75
N ALA A 15 -6.39 -12.32 0.89
CA ALA A 15 -5.89 -11.01 1.31
C ALA A 15 -6.95 -10.22 2.07
N ALA A 16 -8.21 -10.27 1.64
CA ALA A 16 -9.31 -9.66 2.38
C ALA A 16 -9.54 -10.35 3.73
N GLY A 17 -9.39 -11.68 3.77
CA GLY A 17 -9.45 -12.45 5.02
C GLY A 17 -8.35 -12.08 6.02
N LEU A 18 -7.12 -11.83 5.55
CA LEU A 18 -6.03 -11.36 6.41
C LEU A 18 -6.29 -9.97 7.00
N LEU A 19 -6.78 -9.04 6.17
CA LEU A 19 -7.14 -7.69 6.62
C LEU A 19 -8.31 -7.73 7.62
N ALA A 20 -9.31 -8.57 7.35
CA ALA A 20 -10.44 -8.78 8.25
C ALA A 20 -10.02 -9.40 9.59
N GLY A 21 -9.13 -10.40 9.56
CA GLY A 21 -8.54 -11.01 10.75
C GLY A 21 -7.72 -10.03 11.61
N ALA A 22 -7.22 -8.95 11.01
CA ALA A 22 -6.55 -7.86 11.70
C ALA A 22 -7.52 -6.77 12.23
N GLY A 23 -8.84 -6.98 12.14
CA GLY A 23 -9.85 -6.04 12.62
C GLY A 23 -10.15 -4.89 11.66
N HIS A 24 -9.96 -5.09 10.35
CA HIS A 24 -10.34 -4.13 9.31
C HIS A 24 -11.58 -4.59 8.53
N ASP A 25 -12.35 -3.65 7.97
CA ASP A 25 -13.39 -4.00 6.98
C ASP A 25 -12.69 -4.21 5.63
N ALA A 26 -12.73 -5.41 5.07
CA ALA A 26 -12.10 -5.70 3.79
C ALA A 26 -13.05 -6.43 2.86
N VAL A 27 -13.18 -5.93 1.63
CA VAL A 27 -13.96 -6.56 0.55
C VAL A 27 -13.10 -6.67 -0.70
N THR A 28 -13.30 -7.72 -1.50
CA THR A 28 -12.64 -7.84 -2.80
C THR A 28 -13.49 -7.22 -3.91
N VAL A 29 -12.84 -6.78 -5.00
CA VAL A 29 -13.51 -6.41 -6.27
C VAL A 29 -14.45 -7.54 -6.74
N ARG A 30 -14.03 -8.79 -6.55
CA ARG A 30 -14.85 -9.98 -6.83
C ARG A 30 -16.12 -10.05 -5.97
N ASN A 31 -16.04 -9.79 -4.67
CA ASN A 31 -17.22 -9.83 -3.77
C ASN A 31 -18.29 -8.81 -4.18
N GLN A 32 -17.86 -7.66 -4.75
CA GLN A 32 -18.77 -6.63 -5.22
C GLN A 32 -19.19 -6.77 -6.69
N ARG A 33 -18.87 -7.91 -7.34
CA ARG A 33 -19.20 -8.15 -8.76
C ARG A 33 -18.62 -7.09 -9.70
N MET A 34 -17.45 -6.56 -9.36
CA MET A 34 -16.74 -5.54 -10.12
C MET A 34 -15.58 -6.12 -10.96
N VAL A 35 -15.55 -7.45 -11.15
CA VAL A 35 -14.48 -8.11 -11.92
C VAL A 35 -14.44 -7.57 -13.35
N GLY A 36 -13.25 -7.24 -13.83
CA GLY A 36 -13.01 -6.67 -15.17
C GLY A 36 -13.46 -5.21 -15.35
N GLN A 37 -13.82 -4.52 -14.27
CA GLN A 37 -14.03 -3.07 -14.31
C GLN A 37 -12.71 -2.34 -14.49
N SER A 38 -12.76 -1.17 -15.14
CA SER A 38 -11.57 -0.33 -15.30
C SER A 38 -11.05 0.20 -13.96
N ASP A 39 -9.75 0.50 -13.89
CA ASP A 39 -9.12 1.14 -12.74
C ASP A 39 -9.84 2.43 -12.33
N THR A 40 -10.33 3.19 -13.31
CA THR A 40 -11.09 4.43 -13.04
C THR A 40 -12.39 4.14 -12.29
N ASN A 41 -13.12 3.07 -12.67
CA ASN A 41 -14.35 2.68 -11.99
C ASN A 41 -14.07 2.11 -10.60
N VAL A 42 -13.04 1.26 -10.46
CA VAL A 42 -12.61 0.72 -9.16
C VAL A 42 -12.18 1.86 -8.23
N ALA A 43 -11.39 2.81 -8.72
CA ALA A 43 -10.96 3.98 -7.99
C ALA A 43 -12.14 4.86 -7.54
N ALA A 44 -13.10 5.12 -8.43
CA ALA A 44 -14.30 5.89 -8.11
C ALA A 44 -15.11 5.25 -6.97
N VAL A 45 -15.31 3.93 -7.01
CA VAL A 45 -15.99 3.20 -5.93
C VAL A 45 -15.17 3.25 -4.63
N CYS A 46 -13.86 3.07 -4.68
CA CYS A 46 -13.00 3.17 -3.49
C CYS A 46 -13.09 4.56 -2.85
N ARG A 47 -13.07 5.62 -3.67
CA ARG A 47 -13.26 7.01 -3.22
C ARG A 47 -14.63 7.20 -2.56
N HIS A 48 -15.70 6.79 -3.24
CA HIS A 48 -17.06 6.94 -2.75
C HIS A 48 -17.30 6.18 -1.43
N GLU A 49 -16.77 4.96 -1.31
CA GLU A 49 -16.93 4.15 -0.11
C GLU A 49 -15.92 4.47 1.01
N GLY A 50 -14.96 5.35 0.76
CA GLY A 50 -13.88 5.66 1.70
C GLY A 50 -12.98 4.45 1.97
N ARG A 51 -12.69 3.64 0.96
CA ARG A 51 -11.85 2.43 1.07
C ARG A 51 -10.44 2.68 0.55
N VAL A 52 -9.47 2.12 1.27
CA VAL A 52 -8.09 2.00 0.83
C VAL A 52 -8.02 0.93 -0.26
N VAL A 53 -7.54 1.27 -1.46
CA VAL A 53 -7.31 0.27 -2.50
C VAL A 53 -5.97 -0.44 -2.26
N VAL A 54 -5.96 -1.77 -2.37
CA VAL A 54 -4.75 -2.59 -2.35
C VAL A 54 -4.67 -3.31 -3.69
N THR A 55 -3.59 -3.11 -4.43
CA THR A 55 -3.45 -3.62 -5.80
C THR A 55 -1.99 -3.96 -6.14
N LEU A 56 -1.79 -4.85 -7.12
CA LEU A 56 -0.51 -5.08 -7.79
C LEU A 56 -0.32 -4.16 -9.02
N ASP A 57 -1.37 -3.45 -9.45
CA ASP A 57 -1.36 -2.60 -10.63
C ASP A 57 -0.58 -1.30 -10.36
N LEU A 58 0.41 -1.03 -11.22
CA LEU A 58 1.26 0.14 -11.10
C LEU A 58 0.59 1.41 -11.63
N ASP A 59 -0.49 1.31 -12.40
CA ASP A 59 -1.20 2.47 -12.93
C ASP A 59 -1.83 3.28 -11.79
N PHE A 60 -2.23 2.63 -10.69
CA PHE A 60 -2.64 3.28 -9.43
C PHE A 60 -1.54 4.11 -8.76
N ALA A 61 -0.27 3.99 -9.19
CA ALA A 61 0.82 4.83 -8.71
C ALA A 61 0.97 6.16 -9.50
N ASP A 62 0.25 6.37 -10.61
CA ASP A 62 0.22 7.67 -11.28
C ASP A 62 -0.61 8.67 -10.45
N ILE A 63 0.08 9.45 -9.62
CA ILE A 63 -0.51 10.47 -8.76
C ILE A 63 -1.26 11.59 -9.50
N ARG A 64 -1.11 11.72 -10.83
CA ARG A 64 -1.87 12.68 -11.64
C ARG A 64 -3.25 12.11 -11.98
N ALA A 65 -3.32 10.80 -12.25
CA ALA A 65 -4.56 10.09 -12.51
C ALA A 65 -5.30 9.76 -11.20
N TYR A 66 -4.56 9.42 -10.15
CA TYR A 66 -5.08 9.07 -8.83
C TYR A 66 -4.44 9.92 -7.73
N PRO A 67 -4.82 11.21 -7.59
CA PRO A 67 -4.27 12.09 -6.58
C PRO A 67 -4.49 11.53 -5.17
N PRO A 68 -3.45 11.26 -4.37
CA PRO A 68 -3.63 10.60 -3.06
C PRO A 68 -4.57 11.37 -2.11
N ALA A 69 -4.66 12.69 -2.26
CA ALA A 69 -5.57 13.55 -1.50
C ALA A 69 -7.06 13.27 -1.72
N ASP A 70 -7.41 12.51 -2.76
CA ASP A 70 -8.78 12.14 -3.08
C ASP A 70 -9.20 10.77 -2.51
N PHE A 71 -8.25 9.99 -1.99
CA PHE A 71 -8.49 8.63 -1.54
C PHE A 71 -8.31 8.53 -0.02
N ALA A 72 -8.94 7.51 0.58
CA ALA A 72 -8.65 7.12 1.97
C ALA A 72 -7.25 6.48 2.10
N GLY A 73 -6.76 5.89 1.01
CA GLY A 73 -5.41 5.38 0.84
C GLY A 73 -5.27 4.57 -0.45
N ILE A 74 -4.06 4.50 -0.97
CA ILE A 74 -3.69 3.66 -2.11
C ILE A 74 -2.46 2.86 -1.69
N ILE A 75 -2.54 1.54 -1.77
CA ILE A 75 -1.43 0.62 -1.51
C ILE A 75 -1.12 -0.14 -2.79
N VAL A 76 0.04 0.17 -3.39
CA VAL A 76 0.54 -0.53 -4.58
C VAL A 76 1.65 -1.48 -4.15
N LEU A 77 1.44 -2.78 -4.35
CA LEU A 77 2.40 -3.83 -4.02
C LEU A 77 3.30 -4.10 -5.24
N ARG A 78 4.52 -3.58 -5.22
CA ARG A 78 5.52 -3.81 -6.28
C ARG A 78 6.40 -5.01 -5.92
N LEU A 79 5.88 -6.20 -6.20
CA LEU A 79 6.52 -7.47 -5.84
C LEU A 79 7.31 -8.06 -7.01
N THR A 80 8.42 -8.74 -6.71
CA THR A 80 9.19 -9.51 -7.71
C THR A 80 8.62 -10.91 -7.93
N LEU A 81 7.84 -11.42 -6.97
CA LEU A 81 7.16 -12.70 -7.03
C LEU A 81 5.67 -12.45 -6.79
N LEU A 82 4.82 -12.96 -7.68
CA LEU A 82 3.37 -12.76 -7.66
C LEU A 82 2.60 -14.00 -7.19
N ASP A 83 3.30 -15.03 -6.70
CA ASP A 83 2.64 -16.19 -6.16
C ASP A 83 1.85 -15.83 -4.90
N LYS A 84 0.75 -16.57 -4.68
CA LYS A 84 -0.18 -16.34 -3.58
C LYS A 84 0.52 -16.26 -2.22
N PHE A 85 1.45 -17.19 -1.93
CA PHE A 85 2.10 -17.23 -0.62
C PHE A 85 2.97 -15.99 -0.40
N HIS A 86 3.70 -15.56 -1.43
CA HIS A 86 4.51 -14.36 -1.35
C HIS A 86 3.67 -13.11 -1.13
N VAL A 87 2.59 -12.93 -1.91
CA VAL A 87 1.67 -11.79 -1.77
C VAL A 87 1.10 -11.72 -0.35
N LEU A 88 0.57 -12.84 0.16
CA LEU A 88 -0.01 -12.90 1.50
C LEU A 88 1.03 -12.62 2.58
N SER A 89 2.27 -13.12 2.42
CA SER A 89 3.36 -12.86 3.37
C SER A 89 3.73 -11.38 3.45
N VAL A 90 3.71 -10.66 2.32
CA VAL A 90 3.99 -9.23 2.28
C VAL A 90 2.85 -8.46 2.94
N LEU A 91 1.60 -8.84 2.67
CA LEU A 91 0.44 -8.19 3.29
C LEU A 91 0.42 -8.39 4.81
N GLN A 92 0.71 -9.59 5.30
CA GLN A 92 0.86 -9.86 6.74
C GLN A 92 1.91 -8.96 7.39
N ARG A 93 3.03 -8.74 6.70
CA ARG A 93 4.11 -7.86 7.16
C ARG A 93 3.73 -6.37 7.12
N LEU A 94 2.77 -5.99 6.29
CA LEU A 94 2.29 -4.61 6.16
C LEU A 94 1.33 -4.23 7.29
N LEU A 95 0.52 -5.17 7.79
CA LEU A 95 -0.45 -4.94 8.87
C LEU A 95 0.10 -4.15 10.08
N PRO A 96 1.22 -4.56 10.73
CA PRO A 96 1.73 -3.81 11.87
C PRO A 96 2.21 -2.40 11.50
N VAL A 97 2.60 -2.16 10.24
CA VAL A 97 3.00 -0.82 9.78
C VAL A 97 1.77 0.10 9.72
N LEU A 98 0.62 -0.40 9.26
CA LEU A 98 -0.62 0.36 9.15
C LEU A 98 -1.18 0.77 10.52
N GLU A 99 -0.89 0.01 11.57
CA GLU A 99 -1.28 0.34 12.95
C GLU A 99 -0.48 1.51 13.53
N HIS A 100 0.82 1.57 13.21
CA HIS A 100 1.74 2.56 13.78
C HIS A 100 1.85 3.82 12.92
N GLU A 101 1.63 3.72 11.61
CA GLU A 101 1.69 4.81 10.64
C GLU A 101 0.35 4.88 9.88
N PRO A 102 -0.65 5.57 10.42
CA PRO A 102 -1.97 5.62 9.80
C PRO A 102 -1.90 6.33 8.44
N LEU A 103 -2.62 5.76 7.47
CA LEU A 103 -2.80 6.34 6.12
C LEU A 103 -3.62 7.64 6.13
N VAL A 104 -4.30 7.91 7.24
CA VAL A 104 -5.11 9.12 7.43
C VAL A 104 -4.33 10.07 8.34
N ASP A 105 -4.05 11.27 7.84
CA ASP A 105 -3.55 12.36 8.69
C ASP A 105 -4.66 12.69 9.71
N LYS A 106 -4.37 12.47 11.00
CA LYS A 106 -5.24 12.94 12.09
C LYS A 106 -5.33 14.46 11.97
N GLU A 107 -6.56 14.97 11.90
CA GLU A 107 -6.82 16.40 11.82
C GLU A 107 -5.99 17.17 12.87
N ASN A 108 -5.41 18.29 12.41
CA ASN A 108 -4.72 19.35 13.16
C ASN A 108 -3.18 19.27 13.20
N GLY A 109 -2.57 20.16 12.39
CA GLY A 109 -1.41 20.98 12.77
C GLY A 109 -0.16 20.28 13.30
N THR A 110 0.92 20.33 12.50
CA THR A 110 2.32 20.10 12.91
C THR A 110 2.67 18.69 13.42
N GLY A 111 2.73 17.72 12.50
CA GLY A 111 3.44 16.46 12.69
C GLY A 111 4.73 16.41 11.84
N LEU A 112 5.88 16.28 12.50
CA LEU A 112 7.20 16.12 11.86
C LEU A 112 7.23 14.89 10.94
N ILE A 113 7.93 15.03 9.83
CA ILE A 113 8.07 14.01 8.79
C ILE A 113 9.12 13.02 9.28
N THR A 114 8.71 11.86 9.81
CA THR A 114 9.62 10.72 9.93
C THR A 114 9.60 9.97 8.60
N PRO A 115 10.72 9.93 7.84
CA PRO A 115 10.83 9.00 6.73
C PRO A 115 10.77 7.58 7.29
N ILE A 116 9.99 6.70 6.65
CA ILE A 116 10.02 5.26 6.87
C ILE A 116 11.37 4.74 6.36
N ILE A 117 12.42 4.98 7.15
CA ILE A 117 13.73 4.34 7.09
C ILE A 117 14.09 3.97 8.54
N ARG A 118 13.21 3.24 9.23
CA ARG A 118 13.67 2.46 10.39
C ARG A 118 13.93 1.04 9.90
N PRO A 119 15.16 0.51 10.06
CA PRO A 119 15.40 -0.90 9.85
C PRO A 119 14.61 -1.63 10.92
N VAL A 120 13.47 -2.22 10.54
CA VAL A 120 12.95 -3.38 11.26
C VAL A 120 14.10 -4.41 11.23
N PRO A 121 14.60 -4.91 12.38
CA PRO A 121 15.89 -5.60 12.49
C PRO A 121 15.96 -6.96 11.77
N PHE A 122 14.96 -7.27 10.94
CA PHE A 122 14.85 -8.50 10.17
C PHE A 122 14.71 -8.29 8.65
N PHE A 123 14.67 -7.04 8.14
CA PHE A 123 14.23 -6.81 6.76
C PHE A 123 15.07 -5.82 5.93
N SER A 124 15.25 -6.21 4.66
CA SER A 124 15.65 -5.38 3.53
C SER A 124 14.66 -4.22 3.35
N ARG A 125 15.20 -3.01 3.17
CA ARG A 125 14.52 -1.71 2.99
C ARG A 125 13.19 -1.78 2.21
N PHE A 126 12.11 -1.28 2.82
CA PHE A 126 10.93 -0.79 2.08
C PHE A 126 11.21 0.61 1.53
N SER A 127 10.86 0.88 0.28
CA SER A 127 10.97 2.22 -0.30
C SER A 127 9.58 2.80 -0.52
N VAL A 128 9.10 3.61 0.43
CA VAL A 128 7.87 4.39 0.27
C VAL A 128 8.20 5.62 -0.55
N LEU A 129 7.72 5.71 -1.78
CA LEU A 129 7.89 6.89 -2.62
C LEU A 129 6.86 7.94 -2.23
N ASN A 130 7.28 8.95 -1.47
CA ASN A 130 6.45 10.08 -1.08
C ASN A 130 6.83 11.29 -1.96
N ARG A 131 6.19 11.47 -3.12
CA ARG A 131 6.35 12.69 -3.93
C ARG A 131 5.14 13.59 -3.76
N THR A 132 5.34 14.75 -3.15
CA THR A 132 4.37 15.83 -3.08
C THR A 132 4.54 16.75 -4.29
N SER A 133 3.44 17.16 -4.91
CA SER A 133 3.39 18.44 -5.62
C SER A 133 3.25 19.53 -4.54
N ARG A 134 4.13 20.53 -4.61
CA ARG A 134 4.24 21.74 -3.77
C ARG A 134 3.16 21.92 -2.67
N GLY A 135 3.56 21.79 -1.41
CA GLY A 135 2.93 22.50 -0.28
C GLY A 135 2.11 21.68 0.73
N SER A 136 1.50 20.55 0.35
CA SER A 136 0.67 19.75 1.28
C SER A 136 1.22 18.35 1.49
N ARG A 137 1.54 18.01 2.75
CA ARG A 137 1.92 16.65 3.17
C ARG A 137 0.64 15.80 3.22
N VAL A 138 0.51 14.86 2.28
CA VAL A 138 -0.63 13.93 2.23
C VAL A 138 -0.06 12.51 2.27
N ARG A 139 -0.29 11.79 3.38
CA ARG A 139 0.24 10.42 3.60
C ARG A 139 -0.69 9.31 3.09
N ARG A 140 -1.18 9.42 1.85
CA ARG A 140 -2.24 8.52 1.33
C ARG A 140 -1.83 7.55 0.22
N LEU A 141 -0.57 7.57 -0.22
CA LEU A 141 -0.03 6.57 -1.16
C LEU A 141 1.14 5.82 -0.53
N VAL A 142 1.05 4.50 -0.53
CA VAL A 142 2.11 3.59 -0.07
C VAL A 142 2.47 2.65 -1.21
N VAL A 143 3.72 2.71 -1.65
CA VAL A 143 4.27 1.74 -2.61
C VAL A 143 5.18 0.78 -1.84
N VAL A 144 4.84 -0.50 -1.86
CA VAL A 144 5.57 -1.55 -1.15
C VAL A 144 6.45 -2.30 -2.15
N GLY A 145 7.72 -1.92 -2.24
CA GLY A 145 8.70 -2.58 -3.09
C GLY A 145 9.61 -3.56 -2.33
N GLN A 146 9.99 -4.68 -2.97
CA GLN A 146 11.11 -5.51 -2.52
C GLN A 146 12.42 -5.01 -3.15
N VAL A 147 13.41 -4.63 -2.34
CA VAL A 147 14.76 -4.31 -2.83
C VAL A 147 15.57 -5.61 -2.87
N ARG A 148 16.10 -5.99 -4.04
CA ARG A 148 17.12 -7.05 -4.14
C ARG A 148 18.25 -6.67 -3.21
N ARG A 149 18.72 -7.60 -2.35
CA ARG A 149 19.99 -7.43 -1.63
C ARG A 149 21.00 -6.84 -2.60
N VAL A 150 21.55 -5.67 -2.30
CA VAL A 150 22.82 -5.26 -2.91
C VAL A 150 23.80 -6.31 -2.43
N VAL A 151 24.22 -7.21 -3.32
CA VAL A 151 25.38 -8.04 -3.08
C VAL A 151 26.53 -7.05 -2.98
N SER A 152 27.06 -6.85 -1.78
CA SER A 152 28.32 -6.12 -1.62
C SER A 152 29.36 -6.91 -2.40
N LEU A 153 29.81 -6.40 -3.56
CA LEU A 153 31.11 -6.80 -4.09
C LEU A 153 32.14 -6.31 -3.09
N GLY A 154 32.53 -7.21 -2.19
CA GLY A 154 33.65 -7.00 -1.29
C GLY A 154 34.91 -6.80 -2.11
N ALA A 155 35.43 -5.57 -2.03
CA ALA A 155 36.82 -5.16 -2.12
C ALA A 155 37.81 -6.10 -2.83
N ILE A 156 38.20 -5.71 -4.05
CA ILE A 156 39.60 -5.88 -4.47
C ILE A 156 40.45 -5.15 -3.43
N THR A 157 41.22 -5.91 -2.66
CA THR A 157 42.27 -5.37 -1.81
C THR A 157 43.59 -5.96 -2.30
N ARG A 158 44.32 -5.12 -3.05
CA ARG A 158 45.73 -5.19 -3.48
C ARG A 158 46.22 -6.45 -4.20
#